data_AF-A0A8H9P291-F1
#
_entry.id   AF-A0A8H9P291-F1
#
_cell.length_a   1.000
_cell.length_b   1.000
_cell.length_c   1.000
_cell.angle_alpha   90.00
_cell.angle_beta   90.00
_cell.angle_gamma   90.00
#
_symmetry.space_group_name_H-M   'P 1'
#
loop_
_entity.id
_entity.type
_entity.pdbx_description
1 polymer ?
#
loop_
_entity_poly.entity_id
_entity_poly.type
_entity_poly.pdbx_seq_one_letter_code
_entity_poly.pdbx_strand_id
1 'polypeptide(L)'
;TRANRRIYAALTDSLLSPHRQRLDELLKRKDGSKVTWLAWLRQSPAKPNSRHMLEHIERLKSWQALDLPAGIERQVHQNRLLKIAREGGQMTPADLAKFEVQRRYATLVALAIEGMATVTDEIIDLHDRIIGKLFNAAKNKHQQQFQASGKAINDKVRMYGRIGQALIEAKQSGSDPFAAIEAVMPWDTFAASVTEAQTLARPADFDFLHHIGESYATLRRYAPQFLGVLKLRAAPAAKGVLDAIDMLRGMNSDSARKVPADAPTAFIKPRWAKLVLTDDGIDRRYYELCALSELKNALRSGDVWVQGSRQFKDFDEYLVPVEKFATLKLASELPLAVATDCDQYLHDRLELLEAQLATVNRMAAANDLPDAIITTASGLKITPLDAAVPDAAQAMIDQTAMLLPHLKITELLMEVDEWTGFTRHFTHLKTSDTAKDKTLLLTTILADAINLGLTKMAES
;
A
#
# COMPACT_ATOMS: atom_id res chain seq x y z
N THR A 1 -7.06 -15.16 -34.68
CA THR A 1 -8.52 -15.03 -34.87
C THR A 1 -8.85 -13.62 -35.37
N ARG A 2 -10.02 -13.41 -36.01
CA ARG A 2 -10.50 -12.08 -36.44
C ARG A 2 -10.59 -11.08 -35.27
N ALA A 3 -10.96 -11.56 -34.09
CA ALA A 3 -10.98 -10.79 -32.85
C ALA A 3 -9.61 -10.21 -32.48
N ASN A 4 -8.54 -11.03 -32.52
CA ASN A 4 -7.19 -10.55 -32.19
C ASN A 4 -6.70 -9.48 -33.17
N ARG A 5 -6.99 -9.60 -34.48
CA ARG A 5 -6.63 -8.58 -35.46
C ARG A 5 -7.32 -7.25 -35.19
N ARG A 6 -8.61 -7.26 -34.81
CA ARG A 6 -9.35 -6.05 -34.41
C ARG A 6 -8.76 -5.40 -33.16
N ILE A 7 -8.37 -6.20 -32.17
CA ILE A 7 -7.74 -5.69 -30.95
C ILE A 7 -6.38 -5.06 -31.27
N TYR A 8 -5.58 -5.69 -32.13
CA TYR A 8 -4.28 -5.13 -32.52
C TYR A 8 -4.45 -3.85 -33.35
N ALA A 9 -5.42 -3.78 -34.26
CA ALA A 9 -5.76 -2.56 -34.99
C ALA A 9 -6.13 -1.41 -34.04
N ALA A 10 -7.02 -1.66 -33.08
CA ALA A 10 -7.44 -0.65 -32.09
C ALA A 10 -6.26 -0.07 -31.28
N LEU A 11 -5.19 -0.85 -31.06
CA LEU A 11 -3.96 -0.40 -30.37
C LEU A 11 -2.89 0.18 -31.30
N THR A 12 -3.07 0.15 -32.63
CA THR A 12 -2.04 0.53 -33.60
C THR A 12 -2.48 1.57 -34.63
N ASP A 13 -3.78 1.74 -34.88
CA ASP A 13 -4.31 2.61 -35.92
C ASP A 13 -4.01 4.10 -35.66
N SER A 14 -3.96 4.53 -34.40
CA SER A 14 -3.60 5.89 -34.00
C SER A 14 -2.09 6.13 -33.90
N LEU A 15 -1.25 5.12 -34.15
CA LEU A 15 0.21 5.25 -34.03
C LEU A 15 0.82 5.88 -35.29
N LEU A 16 1.37 7.08 -35.12
CA LEU A 16 2.21 7.75 -36.11
C LEU A 16 3.61 7.12 -36.22
N SER A 17 4.32 7.44 -37.30
CA SER A 17 5.69 6.97 -37.54
C SER A 17 6.66 7.22 -36.37
N PRO A 18 6.65 8.38 -35.68
CA PRO A 18 7.49 8.60 -34.50
C PRO A 18 7.21 7.64 -33.36
N HIS A 19 5.92 7.31 -33.09
CA HIS A 19 5.57 6.34 -32.05
C HIS A 19 6.14 4.96 -32.37
N ARG A 20 5.99 4.52 -33.64
CA ARG A 20 6.49 3.23 -34.11
C ARG A 20 8.02 3.13 -34.01
N GLN A 21 8.73 4.19 -34.40
CA GLN A 21 10.18 4.27 -34.27
C GLN A 21 10.62 4.13 -32.81
N ARG A 22 10.01 4.90 -31.89
CA ARG A 22 10.33 4.82 -30.45
C ARG A 22 10.02 3.45 -29.86
N LEU A 23 8.93 2.80 -30.30
CA LEU A 23 8.59 1.43 -29.89
C LEU A 23 9.63 0.41 -30.42
N ASP A 24 10.11 0.56 -31.65
CA ASP A 24 11.15 -0.30 -32.20
C ASP A 24 12.51 -0.09 -31.48
N GLU A 25 12.83 1.13 -31.03
CA GLU A 25 14.01 1.42 -30.21
C GLU A 25 14.01 0.64 -28.88
N LEU A 26 12.84 0.33 -28.30
CA LEU A 26 12.74 -0.49 -27.10
C LEU A 26 13.39 -1.86 -27.27
N LEU A 27 13.38 -2.39 -28.49
CA LEU A 27 13.93 -3.71 -28.82
C LEU A 27 15.45 -3.68 -29.05
N LYS A 28 16.05 -2.49 -29.20
CA LYS A 28 17.48 -2.33 -29.43
C LYS A 28 18.27 -2.28 -28.12
N ARG A 29 19.59 -2.50 -28.22
CA ARG A 29 20.50 -2.36 -27.09
C ARG A 29 20.49 -0.93 -26.58
N LYS A 30 20.43 -0.76 -25.26
CA LYS A 30 20.57 0.54 -24.63
C LYS A 30 22.04 0.97 -24.71
N ASP A 31 22.29 2.23 -25.03
CA ASP A 31 23.65 2.76 -25.16
C ASP A 31 24.47 2.53 -23.89
N GLY A 32 25.70 2.05 -24.07
CA GLY A 32 26.63 1.72 -22.98
C GLY A 32 26.21 0.52 -22.12
N SER A 33 25.21 -0.26 -22.53
CA SER A 33 24.68 -1.40 -21.76
C SER A 33 24.66 -2.71 -22.56
N LYS A 34 24.73 -3.84 -21.84
CA LYS A 34 24.54 -5.18 -22.41
C LYS A 34 23.06 -5.57 -22.56
N VAL A 35 22.14 -4.80 -21.95
CA VAL A 35 20.69 -5.05 -22.01
C VAL A 35 20.01 -4.12 -23.01
N THR A 36 18.82 -4.52 -23.50
CA THR A 36 17.98 -3.65 -24.33
C THR A 36 17.28 -2.57 -23.51
N TRP A 37 16.75 -1.55 -24.19
CA TRP A 37 15.90 -0.54 -23.56
C TRP A 37 14.72 -1.18 -22.82
N LEU A 38 13.98 -2.08 -23.47
CA LEU A 38 12.85 -2.79 -22.85
C LEU A 38 13.27 -3.63 -21.64
N ALA A 39 14.43 -4.29 -21.70
CA ALA A 39 14.91 -5.12 -20.59
C ALA A 39 15.29 -4.27 -19.37
N TRP A 40 15.89 -3.09 -19.57
CA TRP A 40 16.19 -2.15 -18.48
C TRP A 40 14.92 -1.55 -17.88
N LEU A 41 13.96 -1.14 -18.71
CA LEU A 41 12.69 -0.53 -18.27
C LEU A 41 11.81 -1.47 -17.43
N ARG A 42 12.01 -2.79 -17.57
CA ARG A 42 11.25 -3.82 -16.86
C ARG A 42 11.90 -4.29 -15.56
N GLN A 43 13.05 -3.74 -15.18
CA GLN A 43 13.71 -4.11 -13.93
C GLN A 43 12.88 -3.60 -12.74
N SER A 44 12.81 -4.40 -11.67
CA SER A 44 12.17 -4.00 -10.42
C SER A 44 13.06 -3.08 -9.58
N PRO A 45 12.48 -2.34 -8.63
CA PRO A 45 13.22 -1.48 -7.72
C PRO A 45 14.06 -2.27 -6.74
N ALA A 46 15.29 -1.78 -6.55
CA ALA A 46 16.20 -2.27 -5.54
C ALA A 46 15.95 -1.56 -4.20
N LYS A 47 17.01 -1.29 -3.43
CA LYS A 47 16.90 -0.75 -2.05
C LYS A 47 16.24 0.64 -2.04
N PRO A 48 15.33 0.95 -1.11
CA PRO A 48 14.67 2.25 -1.03
C PRO A 48 15.66 3.32 -0.56
N ASN A 49 16.21 4.07 -1.51
CA ASN A 49 17.12 5.19 -1.33
C ASN A 49 17.01 6.17 -2.51
N SER A 50 17.60 7.37 -2.37
CA SER A 50 17.49 8.43 -3.39
C SER A 50 18.06 8.04 -4.76
N ARG A 51 19.08 7.17 -4.82
CA ARG A 51 19.69 6.74 -6.08
C ARG A 51 18.73 5.87 -6.89
N HIS A 52 18.18 4.81 -6.27
CA HIS A 52 17.23 3.95 -6.97
C HIS A 52 15.93 4.70 -7.27
N MET A 53 15.49 5.62 -6.41
CA MET A 53 14.36 6.50 -6.72
C MET A 53 14.57 7.27 -8.03
N LEU A 54 15.73 7.94 -8.19
CA LEU A 54 16.06 8.67 -9.41
C LEU A 54 16.14 7.76 -10.64
N GLU A 55 16.67 6.55 -10.49
CA GLU A 55 16.69 5.56 -11.57
C GLU A 55 15.28 5.16 -12.02
N HIS A 56 14.34 4.95 -11.08
CA HIS A 56 12.95 4.63 -11.41
C HIS A 56 12.22 5.82 -12.05
N ILE A 57 12.47 7.04 -11.57
CA ILE A 57 11.96 8.25 -12.23
C ILE A 57 12.46 8.32 -13.68
N GLU A 58 13.71 7.97 -13.93
CA GLU A 58 14.26 7.94 -15.30
C GLU A 58 13.60 6.88 -16.17
N ARG A 59 13.24 5.71 -15.62
CA ARG A 59 12.46 4.69 -16.32
C ARG A 59 11.06 5.22 -16.66
N LEU A 60 10.38 5.89 -15.73
CA LEU A 60 9.07 6.47 -15.99
C LEU A 60 9.14 7.54 -17.08
N LYS A 61 10.15 8.44 -17.03
CA LYS A 61 10.40 9.43 -18.08
C LYS A 61 10.65 8.78 -19.44
N SER A 62 11.43 7.69 -19.47
CA SER A 62 11.71 6.94 -20.69
C SER A 62 10.45 6.30 -21.28
N TRP A 63 9.57 5.75 -20.44
CA TRP A 63 8.26 5.28 -20.88
C TRP A 63 7.38 6.43 -21.40
N GLN A 64 7.30 7.54 -20.68
CA GLN A 64 6.53 8.73 -21.07
C GLN A 64 7.03 9.33 -22.39
N ALA A 65 8.34 9.25 -22.67
CA ALA A 65 8.95 9.74 -23.90
C ALA A 65 8.52 8.96 -25.16
N LEU A 66 7.88 7.78 -25.01
CA LEU A 66 7.21 7.11 -26.13
C LEU A 66 6.09 7.98 -26.71
N ASP A 67 5.48 8.84 -25.88
CA ASP A 67 4.43 9.80 -26.28
C ASP A 67 3.27 9.12 -26.98
N LEU A 68 2.77 8.02 -26.39
CA LEU A 68 1.66 7.27 -26.97
C LEU A 68 0.39 8.14 -27.00
N PRO A 69 -0.47 7.99 -28.03
CA PRO A 69 -1.72 8.74 -28.12
C PRO A 69 -2.56 8.62 -26.84
N ALA A 70 -3.03 9.76 -26.32
CA ALA A 70 -3.86 9.78 -25.12
C ALA A 70 -5.15 8.97 -25.32
N GLY A 71 -5.50 8.10 -24.37
CA GLY A 71 -6.72 7.29 -24.46
C GLY A 71 -6.57 6.01 -25.28
N ILE A 72 -5.38 5.70 -25.79
CA ILE A 72 -5.13 4.45 -26.54
C ILE A 72 -5.44 3.20 -25.70
N GLU A 73 -5.23 3.27 -24.38
CA GLU A 73 -5.53 2.22 -23.41
C GLU A 73 -7.03 1.93 -23.27
N ARG A 74 -7.90 2.92 -23.62
CA ARG A 74 -9.37 2.81 -23.55
C ARG A 74 -10.00 2.26 -24.84
N GLN A 75 -9.21 2.10 -25.90
CA GLN A 75 -9.68 1.55 -27.20
C GLN A 75 -9.96 0.04 -27.12
N VAL A 76 -9.43 -0.64 -26.10
CA VAL A 76 -9.62 -2.08 -25.88
C VAL A 76 -10.01 -2.33 -24.43
N HIS A 77 -10.72 -3.43 -24.19
CA HIS A 77 -11.07 -3.82 -22.82
C HIS A 77 -9.80 -4.06 -21.98
N GLN A 78 -9.76 -3.53 -20.74
CA GLN A 78 -8.59 -3.59 -19.85
C GLN A 78 -8.03 -5.01 -19.68
N ASN A 79 -8.89 -6.01 -19.39
CA ASN A 79 -8.46 -7.41 -19.29
C ASN A 79 -7.76 -7.95 -20.55
N ARG A 80 -8.11 -7.47 -21.75
CA ARG A 80 -7.44 -7.86 -23.00
C ARG A 80 -6.08 -7.17 -23.12
N LEU A 81 -6.00 -5.89 -22.77
CA LEU A 81 -4.74 -5.15 -22.70
C LEU A 81 -3.74 -5.85 -21.76
N LEU A 82 -4.19 -6.13 -20.52
CA LEU A 82 -3.37 -6.81 -19.50
C LEU A 82 -2.92 -8.21 -19.94
N LYS A 83 -3.78 -8.95 -20.64
CA LYS A 83 -3.42 -10.26 -21.20
C LYS A 83 -2.28 -10.12 -22.22
N ILE A 84 -2.38 -9.16 -23.14
CA ILE A 84 -1.34 -8.92 -24.15
C ILE A 84 -0.03 -8.47 -23.48
N ALA A 85 -0.10 -7.56 -22.51
CA ALA A 85 1.06 -7.09 -21.76
C ALA A 85 1.74 -8.25 -21.01
N ARG A 86 0.97 -9.14 -20.38
CA ARG A 86 1.49 -10.32 -19.67
C ARG A 86 2.17 -11.31 -20.62
N GLU A 87 1.55 -11.61 -21.76
CA GLU A 87 2.14 -12.47 -22.78
C GLU A 87 3.45 -11.88 -23.32
N GLY A 88 3.46 -10.59 -23.68
CA GLY A 88 4.67 -9.90 -24.12
C GLY A 88 5.74 -9.80 -23.02
N GLY A 89 5.31 -9.71 -21.76
CA GLY A 89 6.20 -9.67 -20.60
C GLY A 89 6.96 -10.98 -20.42
N GLN A 90 6.44 -12.11 -20.86
CA GLN A 90 7.16 -13.38 -20.77
C GLN A 90 8.19 -13.59 -21.90
N MET A 91 8.26 -12.67 -22.86
CA MET A 91 9.09 -12.80 -24.05
C MET A 91 10.35 -11.93 -24.00
N THR A 92 11.39 -12.37 -24.71
CA THR A 92 12.59 -11.55 -24.90
C THR A 92 12.34 -10.49 -25.97
N PRO A 93 13.10 -9.37 -25.97
CA PRO A 93 13.04 -8.39 -27.05
C PRO A 93 13.26 -9.00 -28.45
N ALA A 94 14.12 -10.02 -28.55
CA ALA A 94 14.37 -10.73 -29.80
C ALA A 94 13.15 -11.54 -30.28
N ASP A 95 12.37 -12.11 -29.35
CA ASP A 95 11.14 -12.84 -29.70
C ASP A 95 10.03 -11.87 -30.13
N LEU A 96 9.89 -10.74 -29.43
CA LEU A 96 8.97 -9.68 -29.81
C LEU A 96 9.30 -9.11 -31.20
N ALA A 97 10.59 -9.00 -31.55
CA ALA A 97 11.02 -8.52 -32.87
C ALA A 97 10.54 -9.41 -34.03
N LYS A 98 10.37 -10.73 -33.80
CA LYS A 98 9.93 -11.71 -34.80
C LYS A 98 8.42 -11.66 -35.07
N PHE A 99 7.64 -10.93 -34.28
CA PHE A 99 6.20 -10.80 -34.52
C PHE A 99 5.92 -10.08 -35.83
N GLU A 100 4.78 -10.44 -36.44
CA GLU A 100 4.16 -9.64 -37.49
C GLU A 100 3.93 -8.20 -36.99
N VAL A 101 4.11 -7.22 -37.87
CA VAL A 101 4.23 -5.79 -37.56
C VAL A 101 3.09 -5.29 -36.67
N GLN A 102 1.84 -5.60 -37.01
CA GLN A 102 0.68 -5.15 -36.27
C GLN A 102 0.63 -5.76 -34.87
N ARG A 103 0.86 -7.08 -34.76
CA ARG A 103 0.97 -7.77 -33.47
C ARG A 103 2.11 -7.18 -32.61
N ARG A 104 3.27 -6.94 -33.21
CA ARG A 104 4.45 -6.41 -32.52
C ARG A 104 4.14 -5.08 -31.86
N TYR A 105 3.62 -4.11 -32.60
CA TYR A 105 3.31 -2.79 -32.04
C TYR A 105 2.19 -2.85 -31.01
N ALA A 106 1.13 -3.64 -31.23
CA ALA A 106 0.07 -3.81 -30.24
C ALA A 106 0.61 -4.38 -28.91
N THR A 107 1.53 -5.36 -28.98
CA THR A 107 2.18 -5.90 -27.79
C THR A 107 3.10 -4.89 -27.11
N LEU A 108 3.87 -4.10 -27.86
CA LEU A 108 4.75 -3.07 -27.30
C LEU A 108 3.97 -1.92 -26.67
N VAL A 109 2.84 -1.51 -27.26
CA VAL A 109 1.91 -0.52 -26.67
C VAL A 109 1.35 -1.05 -25.35
N ALA A 110 0.86 -2.29 -25.33
CA ALA A 110 0.34 -2.89 -24.10
C ALA A 110 1.42 -2.99 -23.00
N LEU A 111 2.65 -3.37 -23.36
CA LEU A 111 3.80 -3.39 -22.46
C LEU A 111 4.17 -1.99 -21.94
N ALA A 112 4.09 -0.97 -22.78
CA ALA A 112 4.38 0.40 -22.39
C ALA A 112 3.35 0.95 -21.40
N ILE A 113 2.06 0.71 -21.64
CA ILE A 113 0.98 1.15 -20.74
C ILE A 113 1.11 0.45 -19.38
N GLU A 114 1.28 -0.87 -19.37
CA GLU A 114 1.44 -1.61 -18.11
C GLU A 114 2.76 -1.26 -17.41
N GLY A 115 3.83 -1.00 -18.18
CA GLY A 115 5.13 -0.55 -17.67
C GLY A 115 5.05 0.83 -17.03
N MET A 116 4.36 1.80 -17.64
CA MET A 116 4.11 3.13 -17.06
C MET A 116 3.38 3.02 -15.73
N ALA A 117 2.31 2.23 -15.67
CA ALA A 117 1.54 2.02 -14.45
C ALA A 117 2.38 1.36 -13.34
N THR A 118 3.11 0.30 -13.70
CA THR A 118 3.99 -0.43 -12.76
C THR A 118 5.06 0.49 -12.19
N VAL A 119 5.79 1.22 -13.04
CA VAL A 119 6.88 2.09 -12.57
C VAL A 119 6.34 3.28 -11.77
N THR A 120 5.15 3.80 -12.11
CA THR A 120 4.49 4.85 -11.32
C THR A 120 4.18 4.37 -9.91
N ASP A 121 3.59 3.19 -9.77
CA ASP A 121 3.28 2.58 -8.47
C ASP A 121 4.57 2.31 -7.67
N GLU A 122 5.61 1.76 -8.33
CA GLU A 122 6.91 1.51 -7.72
C GLU A 122 7.60 2.78 -7.19
N ILE A 123 7.49 3.90 -7.91
CA ILE A 123 8.00 5.21 -7.48
C ILE A 123 7.29 5.67 -6.20
N ILE A 124 5.96 5.53 -6.14
CA ILE A 124 5.17 5.91 -4.96
C ILE A 124 5.52 5.01 -3.76
N ASP A 125 5.62 3.70 -3.98
CA ASP A 125 6.02 2.72 -2.95
C ASP A 125 7.43 2.98 -2.42
N LEU A 126 8.37 3.30 -3.31
CA LEU A 126 9.73 3.67 -2.93
C LEU A 126 9.71 4.95 -2.06
N HIS A 127 8.88 5.92 -2.39
CA HIS A 127 8.73 7.14 -1.61
C HIS A 127 8.19 6.83 -0.21
N ASP A 128 7.12 6.03 -0.10
CA ASP A 128 6.56 5.59 1.19
C ASP A 128 7.65 4.92 2.05
N ARG A 129 8.37 3.94 1.47
CA ARG A 129 9.45 3.22 2.16
C ARG A 129 10.60 4.13 2.59
N ILE A 130 10.98 5.13 1.78
CA ILE A 130 12.02 6.10 2.14
C ILE A 130 11.52 6.95 3.31
N ILE A 131 10.33 7.56 3.21
CA ILE A 131 9.75 8.39 4.28
C ILE A 131 9.64 7.58 5.58
N GLY A 132 9.10 6.37 5.53
CA GLY A 132 8.99 5.48 6.69
C GLY A 132 10.35 5.21 7.35
N LYS A 133 11.41 4.98 6.57
CA LYS A 133 12.77 4.81 7.10
C LYS A 133 13.30 6.07 7.78
N LEU A 134 13.08 7.25 7.20
CA LEU A 134 13.53 8.51 7.78
C LEU A 134 12.84 8.80 9.11
N PHE A 135 11.52 8.59 9.19
CA PHE A 135 10.75 8.77 10.41
C PHE A 135 11.15 7.76 11.50
N ASN A 136 11.35 6.50 11.12
CA ASN A 136 11.82 5.47 12.07
C ASN A 136 13.22 5.77 12.58
N ALA A 137 14.13 6.25 11.73
CA ALA A 137 15.47 6.65 12.16
C ALA A 137 15.42 7.81 13.16
N ALA A 138 14.62 8.85 12.88
CA ALA A 138 14.42 9.97 13.79
C ALA A 138 13.81 9.53 15.12
N LYS A 139 12.76 8.68 15.09
CA LYS A 139 12.12 8.11 16.27
C LYS A 139 13.09 7.29 17.11
N ASN A 140 13.88 6.42 16.48
CA ASN A 140 14.86 5.58 17.18
C ASN A 140 15.97 6.44 17.82
N LYS A 141 16.47 7.45 17.11
CA LYS A 141 17.47 8.39 17.65
C LYS A 141 16.92 9.13 18.86
N HIS A 142 15.71 9.65 18.75
CA HIS A 142 15.01 10.33 19.84
C HIS A 142 14.80 9.40 21.05
N GLN A 143 14.40 8.14 20.81
CA GLN A 143 14.24 7.14 21.86
C GLN A 143 15.57 6.78 22.54
N GLN A 144 16.66 6.62 21.78
CA GLN A 144 17.99 6.36 22.33
C GLN A 144 18.48 7.53 23.19
N GLN A 145 18.30 8.77 22.72
CA GLN A 145 18.63 9.96 23.51
C GLN A 145 17.77 10.10 24.77
N PHE A 146 16.51 9.67 24.72
CA PHE A 146 15.66 9.61 25.90
C PHE A 146 16.13 8.54 26.90
N GLN A 147 16.42 7.34 26.42
CA GLN A 147 16.92 6.24 27.26
C GLN A 147 18.28 6.58 27.91
N ALA A 148 19.19 7.23 27.18
CA ALA A 148 20.49 7.66 27.71
C ALA A 148 20.33 8.65 28.88
N SER A 149 19.33 9.53 28.84
CA SER A 149 19.02 10.44 29.95
C SER A 149 18.17 9.79 31.05
N GLY A 150 17.65 8.58 30.86
CA GLY A 150 16.66 7.95 31.75
C GLY A 150 17.16 7.77 33.18
N LYS A 151 18.44 7.37 33.35
CA LYS A 151 19.04 7.25 34.69
C LYS A 151 19.12 8.60 35.39
N ALA A 152 19.62 9.62 34.71
CA ALA A 152 19.73 10.97 35.25
C ALA A 152 18.36 11.57 35.60
N ILE A 153 17.34 11.34 34.77
CA ILE A 153 15.95 11.77 35.05
C ILE A 153 15.43 11.07 36.31
N ASN A 154 15.58 9.75 36.42
CA ASN A 154 15.11 9.01 37.60
C ASN A 154 15.84 9.45 38.89
N ASP A 155 17.15 9.69 38.82
CA ASP A 155 17.93 10.18 39.95
C ASP A 155 17.41 11.55 40.44
N LYS A 156 17.10 12.47 39.51
CA LYS A 156 16.50 13.77 39.84
C LYS A 156 15.09 13.64 40.41
N VAL A 157 14.23 12.80 39.86
CA VAL A 157 12.87 12.56 40.38
C VAL A 157 12.93 12.02 41.82
N ARG A 158 13.80 11.06 42.11
CA ARG A 158 13.99 10.53 43.48
C ARG A 158 14.53 11.60 44.42
N MET A 159 15.48 12.42 43.96
CA MET A 159 16.05 13.51 44.73
C MET A 159 14.98 14.55 45.10
N TYR A 160 14.19 15.04 44.14
CA TYR A 160 13.11 16.00 44.43
C TYR A 160 11.98 15.40 45.26
N GLY A 161 11.71 14.10 45.14
CA GLY A 161 10.79 13.40 46.05
C GLY A 161 11.24 13.47 47.51
N ARG A 162 12.54 13.29 47.78
CA ARG A 162 13.10 13.43 49.15
C ARG A 162 13.00 14.86 49.67
N ILE A 163 13.30 15.85 48.82
CA ILE A 163 13.17 17.27 49.18
C ILE A 163 11.71 17.62 49.46
N GLY A 164 10.78 17.15 48.63
CA GLY A 164 9.34 17.33 48.84
C GLY A 164 8.87 16.72 50.16
N GLN A 165 9.36 15.52 50.51
CA GLN A 165 9.06 14.87 51.79
C GLN A 165 9.59 15.70 52.99
N ALA A 166 10.84 16.15 52.93
CA ALA A 166 11.43 17.00 53.98
C ALA A 166 10.65 18.31 54.17
N LEU A 167 10.17 18.92 53.08
CA LEU A 167 9.33 20.11 53.13
C LEU A 167 7.94 19.85 53.72
N ILE A 168 7.34 18.68 53.44
CA ILE A 168 6.06 18.26 54.03
C ILE A 168 6.22 18.10 55.55
N GLU A 169 7.29 17.42 55.99
CA GLU A 169 7.60 17.21 57.40
C GLU A 169 7.85 18.53 58.12
N ALA A 170 8.68 19.41 57.56
CA ALA A 170 8.94 20.74 58.12
C ALA A 170 7.67 21.58 58.27
N LYS A 171 6.74 21.50 57.30
CA LYS A 171 5.44 22.17 57.39
C LYS A 171 4.57 21.59 58.51
N GLN A 172 4.61 20.28 58.73
CA GLN A 172 3.84 19.61 59.80
C GLN A 172 4.41 19.91 61.19
N SER A 173 5.74 20.02 61.32
CA SER A 173 6.42 20.29 62.58
C SER A 173 6.61 21.79 62.88
N GLY A 174 6.22 22.68 61.96
CA GLY A 174 6.40 24.13 62.09
C GLY A 174 7.86 24.58 62.00
N SER A 175 8.72 23.78 61.36
CA SER A 175 10.16 24.04 61.20
C SER A 175 10.47 24.86 59.94
N ASP A 176 11.68 25.44 59.85
CA ASP A 176 12.10 26.25 58.70
C ASP A 176 12.25 25.40 57.41
N PRO A 177 11.55 25.76 56.32
CA PRO A 177 11.65 25.06 55.04
C PRO A 177 13.05 25.07 54.41
N PHE A 178 13.84 26.14 54.60
CA PHE A 178 15.18 26.23 54.01
C PHE A 178 16.16 25.32 54.75
N ALA A 179 16.13 25.32 56.08
CA ALA A 179 16.87 24.35 56.89
C ALA A 179 16.52 22.89 56.55
N ALA A 180 15.25 22.60 56.23
CA ALA A 180 14.81 21.27 55.83
C ALA A 180 15.38 20.83 54.47
N ILE A 181 15.55 21.74 53.51
CA ILE A 181 16.22 21.47 52.23
C ILE A 181 17.72 21.22 52.48
N GLU A 182 18.37 22.07 53.28
CA GLU A 182 19.79 21.96 53.59
C GLU A 182 20.15 20.69 54.36
N ALA A 183 19.22 20.16 55.17
CA ALA A 183 19.36 18.87 55.83
C ALA A 183 19.41 17.68 54.83
N VAL A 184 18.80 17.82 53.64
CA VAL A 184 18.86 16.82 52.58
C VAL A 184 20.11 16.99 51.72
N MET A 185 20.48 18.23 51.37
CA MET A 185 21.70 18.55 50.61
C MET A 185 22.08 20.03 50.72
N PRO A 186 23.37 20.39 50.57
CA PRO A 186 23.80 21.80 50.60
C PRO A 186 23.08 22.67 49.55
N TRP A 187 22.83 23.93 49.90
CA TRP A 187 22.06 24.86 49.05
C TRP A 187 22.66 25.03 47.64
N ASP A 188 23.97 25.17 47.53
CA ASP A 188 24.65 25.30 46.23
C ASP A 188 24.46 24.06 45.35
N THR A 189 24.51 22.87 45.96
CA THR A 189 24.25 21.60 45.27
C THR A 189 22.78 21.51 44.84
N PHE A 190 21.85 21.99 45.67
CA PHE A 190 20.44 22.07 45.31
C PHE A 190 20.22 23.02 44.12
N ALA A 191 20.78 24.22 44.13
CA ALA A 191 20.69 25.19 43.05
C ALA A 191 21.26 24.66 41.72
N ALA A 192 22.45 24.03 41.78
CA ALA A 192 23.03 23.34 40.62
C ALA A 192 22.12 22.21 40.12
N SER A 193 21.53 21.45 41.05
CA SER A 193 20.64 20.36 40.71
C SER A 193 19.37 20.84 39.99
N VAL A 194 18.79 21.98 40.39
CA VAL A 194 17.62 22.61 39.75
C VAL A 194 17.96 23.03 38.33
N THR A 195 19.14 23.61 38.11
CA THR A 195 19.61 23.98 36.77
C THR A 195 19.79 22.74 35.88
N GLU A 196 20.43 21.69 36.39
CA GLU A 196 20.54 20.41 35.67
C GLU A 196 19.17 19.78 35.40
N ALA A 197 18.25 19.83 36.36
CA ALA A 197 16.90 19.31 36.21
C ALA A 197 16.10 20.10 35.19
N GLN A 198 16.27 21.43 35.09
CA GLN A 198 15.68 22.25 34.04
C GLN A 198 16.26 21.91 32.66
N THR A 199 17.53 21.52 32.59
CA THR A 199 18.17 21.07 31.35
C THR A 199 17.70 19.66 30.94
N LEU A 200 17.45 18.79 31.92
CA LEU A 200 16.89 17.44 31.72
C LEU A 200 15.38 17.45 31.51
N ALA A 201 14.68 18.43 32.07
CA ALA A 201 13.25 18.64 31.93
C ALA A 201 12.99 19.08 30.50
N ARG A 202 12.40 18.18 29.73
CA ARG A 202 12.12 18.42 28.32
C ARG A 202 10.79 19.20 28.22
N PRO A 203 10.68 20.12 27.25
CA PRO A 203 9.44 20.86 27.06
C PRO A 203 8.30 19.94 26.63
N ALA A 204 7.04 20.38 26.79
CA ALA A 204 5.86 19.56 26.51
C ALA A 204 5.73 19.13 25.03
N ASP A 205 6.47 19.77 24.13
CA ASP A 205 6.58 19.49 22.70
C ASP A 205 7.81 18.65 22.33
N PHE A 206 8.36 17.89 23.29
CA PHE A 206 9.46 16.97 23.06
C PHE A 206 9.11 15.87 22.04
N ASP A 207 9.43 16.12 20.78
CA ASP A 207 9.05 15.30 19.64
C ASP A 207 10.27 14.92 18.78
N PHE A 208 10.21 13.75 18.14
CA PHE A 208 11.23 13.28 17.21
C PHE A 208 11.24 14.06 15.89
N LEU A 209 10.21 14.86 15.58
CA LEU A 209 10.11 15.61 14.33
C LEU A 209 11.29 16.57 14.10
N HIS A 210 11.87 17.16 15.17
CA HIS A 210 13.09 17.98 15.07
C HIS A 210 14.28 17.21 14.47
N HIS A 211 14.37 15.90 14.71
CA HIS A 211 15.44 15.06 14.15
C HIS A 211 15.20 14.65 12.70
N ILE A 212 13.95 14.64 12.23
CA ILE A 212 13.65 14.30 10.82
C ILE A 212 14.33 15.28 9.88
N GLY A 213 14.43 16.55 10.31
CA GLY A 213 15.16 17.57 9.59
C GLY A 213 16.51 17.04 9.09
N GLU A 214 17.28 16.32 9.92
CA GLU A 214 18.64 15.84 9.59
C GLU A 214 18.69 15.03 8.29
N SER A 215 17.57 14.39 7.93
CA SER A 215 17.42 13.59 6.73
C SER A 215 16.91 14.37 5.50
N TYR A 216 16.69 15.68 5.62
CA TYR A 216 16.18 16.53 4.54
C TYR A 216 17.00 16.43 3.25
N ALA A 217 18.34 16.41 3.36
CA ALA A 217 19.22 16.28 2.20
C ALA A 217 18.95 14.99 1.40
N THR A 218 18.61 13.89 2.07
CA THR A 218 18.27 12.62 1.42
C THR A 218 16.99 12.73 0.60
N LEU A 219 15.97 13.39 1.15
CA LEU A 219 14.69 13.61 0.48
C LEU A 219 14.83 14.59 -0.69
N ARG A 220 15.53 15.70 -0.45
CA ARG A 220 15.75 16.78 -1.40
C ARG A 220 16.46 16.32 -2.69
N ARG A 221 17.30 15.29 -2.60
CA ARG A 221 18.01 14.71 -3.77
C ARG A 221 17.09 14.20 -4.87
N TYR A 222 15.87 13.76 -4.54
CA TYR A 222 14.94 13.19 -5.52
C TYR A 222 13.60 13.92 -5.57
N ALA A 223 13.21 14.64 -4.51
CA ALA A 223 11.89 15.27 -4.41
C ALA A 223 11.50 16.14 -5.63
N PRO A 224 12.37 17.00 -6.20
CA PRO A 224 12.00 17.77 -7.38
C PRO A 224 11.59 16.91 -8.58
N GLN A 225 12.35 15.84 -8.85
CA GLN A 225 12.07 14.95 -9.97
C GLN A 225 10.85 14.07 -9.71
N PHE A 226 10.67 13.63 -8.46
CA PHE A 226 9.50 12.87 -8.02
C PHE A 226 8.22 13.69 -8.21
N LEU A 227 8.20 14.93 -7.74
CA LEU A 227 7.04 15.81 -7.92
C LEU A 227 6.83 16.18 -9.38
N GLY A 228 7.90 16.35 -10.17
CA GLY A 228 7.81 16.72 -11.57
C GLY A 228 7.29 15.61 -12.50
N VAL A 229 7.59 14.34 -12.20
CA VAL A 229 7.22 13.21 -13.09
C VAL A 229 5.78 12.73 -12.87
N LEU A 230 5.22 12.93 -11.68
CA LEU A 230 3.90 12.44 -11.30
C LEU A 230 2.79 13.45 -11.66
N LYS A 231 1.79 13.00 -12.41
CA LYS A 231 0.59 13.80 -12.73
C LYS A 231 -0.46 13.64 -11.61
N LEU A 232 -0.28 14.42 -10.56
CA LEU A 232 -1.13 14.39 -9.37
C LEU A 232 -2.49 15.07 -9.60
N ARG A 233 -3.52 14.51 -8.96
CA ARG A 233 -4.87 15.06 -8.83
C ARG A 233 -5.35 14.83 -7.40
N ALA A 234 -6.28 15.65 -6.94
CA ALA A 234 -6.74 15.60 -5.55
C ALA A 234 -8.24 15.80 -5.46
N ALA A 235 -8.84 15.11 -4.49
CA ALA A 235 -10.20 15.35 -4.04
C ALA A 235 -10.25 16.71 -3.32
N PRO A 236 -11.45 17.32 -3.18
CA PRO A 236 -11.60 18.59 -2.47
C PRO A 236 -10.95 18.61 -1.07
N ALA A 237 -11.01 17.48 -0.35
CA ALA A 237 -10.43 17.34 1.00
C ALA A 237 -8.90 17.44 1.03
N ALA A 238 -8.19 17.06 -0.04
CA ALA A 238 -6.74 17.10 -0.13
C ALA A 238 -6.20 18.24 -1.01
N LYS A 239 -7.06 19.19 -1.41
CA LYS A 239 -6.66 20.33 -2.24
C LYS A 239 -5.50 21.13 -1.64
N GLY A 240 -5.53 21.38 -0.32
CA GLY A 240 -4.44 22.10 0.36
C GLY A 240 -3.08 21.39 0.28
N VAL A 241 -3.07 20.05 0.22
CA VAL A 241 -1.83 19.28 0.00
C VAL A 241 -1.35 19.46 -1.44
N LEU A 242 -2.26 19.38 -2.43
CA LEU A 242 -1.91 19.56 -3.84
C LEU A 242 -1.38 20.97 -4.12
N ASP A 243 -2.04 22.01 -3.59
CA ASP A 243 -1.62 23.40 -3.73
C ASP A 243 -0.19 23.60 -3.17
N ALA A 244 0.12 22.95 -2.03
CA ALA A 244 1.46 22.98 -1.45
C ALA A 244 2.50 22.27 -2.33
N ILE A 245 2.13 21.14 -2.95
CA ILE A 245 2.99 20.45 -3.91
C ILE A 245 3.24 21.28 -5.16
N ASP A 246 2.23 21.98 -5.67
CA ASP A 246 2.37 22.88 -6.82
C ASP A 246 3.23 24.10 -6.49
N MET A 247 3.12 24.65 -5.27
CA MET A 247 4.05 25.65 -4.75
C MET A 247 5.49 25.12 -4.76
N LEU A 248 5.72 23.89 -4.27
CA LEU A 248 7.05 23.26 -4.29
C LEU A 248 7.57 23.02 -5.72
N ARG A 249 6.71 22.65 -6.67
CA ARG A 249 7.07 22.53 -8.08
C ARG A 249 7.54 23.86 -8.65
N GLY A 250 6.78 24.94 -8.42
CA GLY A 250 7.18 26.30 -8.84
C GLY A 250 8.52 26.70 -8.25
N MET A 251 8.69 26.55 -6.93
CA MET A 251 9.96 26.84 -6.25
C MET A 251 11.14 26.02 -6.79
N ASN A 252 10.90 24.78 -7.21
CA ASN A 252 11.94 23.94 -7.81
C ASN A 252 12.35 24.42 -9.20
N SER A 253 11.39 24.83 -10.03
CA SER A 253 11.64 25.38 -11.36
C SER A 253 12.41 26.70 -11.27
N ASP A 254 12.01 27.57 -10.35
CA ASP A 254 12.62 28.90 -10.17
C ASP A 254 13.91 28.87 -9.34
N SER A 255 14.29 27.69 -8.82
CA SER A 255 15.38 27.53 -7.86
C SER A 255 15.25 28.45 -6.63
N ALA A 256 14.02 28.82 -6.27
CA ALA A 256 13.70 29.72 -5.18
C ALA A 256 14.16 29.11 -3.85
N ARG A 257 14.85 29.89 -3.01
CA ARG A 257 15.42 29.38 -1.73
C ARG A 257 14.47 29.50 -0.55
N LYS A 258 13.64 30.54 -0.52
CA LYS A 258 12.67 30.83 0.56
C LYS A 258 11.27 30.44 0.10
N VAL A 259 10.46 29.95 1.04
CA VAL A 259 9.03 29.72 0.81
C VAL A 259 8.32 31.08 0.85
N PRO A 260 7.46 31.42 -0.12
CA PRO A 260 6.66 32.64 -0.10
C PRO A 260 5.75 32.74 1.12
N ALA A 261 5.45 33.95 1.57
CA ALA A 261 4.60 34.18 2.75
C ALA A 261 3.13 33.78 2.52
N ASP A 262 2.69 33.77 1.26
CA ASP A 262 1.36 33.34 0.80
C ASP A 262 1.30 31.84 0.48
N ALA A 263 2.34 31.07 0.81
CA ALA A 263 2.33 29.64 0.59
C ALA A 263 1.18 28.94 1.33
N PRO A 264 0.55 27.91 0.74
CA PRO A 264 -0.53 27.18 1.39
C PRO A 264 -0.08 26.59 2.72
N THR A 265 -0.79 26.86 3.81
CA THR A 265 -0.46 26.33 5.15
C THR A 265 -1.57 25.46 5.75
N ALA A 266 -2.76 25.43 5.15
CA ALA A 266 -3.92 24.73 5.67
C ALA A 266 -3.73 23.20 5.81
N PHE A 267 -2.81 22.60 5.05
CA PHE A 267 -2.49 21.18 5.14
C PHE A 267 -1.59 20.82 6.33
N ILE A 268 -0.96 21.82 6.97
CA ILE A 268 0.01 21.62 8.04
C ILE A 268 -0.72 21.20 9.31
N LYS A 269 -0.47 19.97 9.77
CA LYS A 269 -1.04 19.49 11.04
C LYS A 269 -0.43 20.25 12.23
N PRO A 270 -1.16 20.38 13.36
CA PRO A 270 -0.68 21.11 14.55
C PRO A 270 0.70 20.68 15.05
N ARG A 271 1.00 19.38 14.92
CA ARG A 271 2.29 18.78 15.29
C ARG A 271 3.48 19.30 14.48
N TRP A 272 3.26 19.73 13.24
CA TRP A 272 4.28 20.33 12.37
C TRP A 272 4.34 21.86 12.50
N ALA A 273 3.27 22.50 12.95
CA ALA A 273 3.11 23.97 12.89
C ALA A 273 4.30 24.72 13.51
N LYS A 274 4.77 24.31 14.70
CA LYS A 274 5.92 24.94 15.38
C LYS A 274 7.26 24.80 14.65
N LEU A 275 7.39 23.80 13.79
CA LEU A 275 8.60 23.54 13.01
C LEU A 275 8.57 24.25 11.66
N VAL A 276 7.38 24.38 11.08
CA VAL A 276 7.17 24.95 9.75
C VAL A 276 7.00 26.47 9.81
N LEU A 277 6.26 26.96 10.80
CA LEU A 277 5.96 28.38 10.99
C LEU A 277 6.88 28.91 12.11
N THR A 278 7.88 29.69 11.73
CA THR A 278 8.82 30.32 12.65
C THR A 278 8.65 31.84 12.62
N ASP A 279 9.24 32.54 13.59
CA ASP A 279 9.19 34.01 13.64
C ASP A 279 9.86 34.66 12.41
N ASP A 280 10.81 33.97 11.77
CA ASP A 280 11.50 34.38 10.56
C ASP A 280 10.74 34.02 9.25
N GLY A 281 9.55 33.42 9.37
CA GLY A 281 8.70 33.00 8.26
C GLY A 281 8.57 31.46 8.15
N ILE A 282 8.33 30.97 6.93
CA ILE A 282 8.12 29.53 6.70
C ILE A 282 9.47 28.82 6.51
N ASP A 283 9.79 27.89 7.41
CA ASP A 283 10.97 27.02 7.27
C ASP A 283 10.76 26.04 6.11
N ARG A 284 11.53 26.25 5.04
CA ARG A 284 11.45 25.44 3.82
C ARG A 284 11.65 23.94 4.07
N ARG A 285 12.60 23.59 4.93
CA ARG A 285 12.99 22.20 5.14
C ARG A 285 11.85 21.44 5.80
N TYR A 286 11.23 22.01 6.83
CA TYR A 286 10.08 21.40 7.49
C TYR A 286 8.82 21.51 6.63
N TYR A 287 8.64 22.57 5.85
CA TYR A 287 7.55 22.69 4.88
C TYR A 287 7.60 21.57 3.81
N GLU A 288 8.77 21.35 3.18
CA GLU A 288 8.96 20.25 2.21
C GLU A 288 8.75 18.87 2.85
N LEU A 289 9.28 18.65 4.06
CA LEU A 289 9.09 17.38 4.79
C LEU A 289 7.63 17.12 5.15
N CYS A 290 6.93 18.16 5.62
CA CYS A 290 5.51 18.10 5.94
C CYS A 290 4.69 17.79 4.69
N ALA A 291 4.88 18.55 3.61
CA ALA A 291 4.15 18.38 2.36
C ALA A 291 4.33 16.98 1.75
N LEU A 292 5.56 16.45 1.73
CA LEU A 292 5.83 15.10 1.23
C LEU A 292 5.28 14.00 2.16
N SER A 293 5.30 14.22 3.48
CA SER A 293 4.66 13.31 4.44
C SER A 293 3.14 13.29 4.29
N GLU A 294 2.50 14.44 4.08
CA GLU A 294 1.06 14.52 3.88
C GLU A 294 0.64 14.02 2.49
N LEU A 295 1.44 14.26 1.45
CA LEU A 295 1.24 13.66 0.13
C LEU A 295 1.24 12.13 0.21
N LYS A 296 2.19 11.52 0.93
CA LYS A 296 2.22 10.08 1.20
C LYS A 296 0.91 9.62 1.86
N ASN A 297 0.40 10.35 2.84
CA ASN A 297 -0.83 9.97 3.55
C ASN A 297 -2.06 10.09 2.62
N ALA A 298 -2.15 11.17 1.85
CA ALA A 298 -3.23 11.42 0.91
C ALA A 298 -3.27 10.41 -0.26
N LEU A 299 -2.10 9.97 -0.73
CA LEU A 299 -2.00 8.87 -1.71
C LEU A 299 -2.50 7.54 -1.11
N ARG A 300 -2.23 7.29 0.18
CA ARG A 300 -2.68 6.06 0.86
C ARG A 300 -4.18 6.06 1.19
N SER A 301 -4.78 7.22 1.44
CA SER A 301 -6.23 7.35 1.66
C SER A 301 -7.03 7.38 0.35
N GLY A 302 -6.37 7.64 -0.79
CA GLY A 302 -7.02 7.85 -2.07
C GLY A 302 -7.53 9.28 -2.30
N ASP A 303 -7.29 10.20 -1.35
CA ASP A 303 -7.65 11.61 -1.50
C ASP A 303 -6.78 12.33 -2.54
N VAL A 304 -5.58 11.79 -2.82
CA VAL A 304 -4.73 12.15 -3.96
C VAL A 304 -4.50 10.91 -4.81
N TRP A 305 -4.59 11.07 -6.12
CA TRP A 305 -4.31 10.02 -7.09
C TRP A 305 -3.34 10.50 -8.17
N VAL A 306 -2.76 9.54 -8.88
CA VAL A 306 -1.78 9.76 -9.93
C VAL A 306 -2.32 9.22 -11.24
N GLN A 307 -2.43 10.09 -12.24
CA GLN A 307 -2.84 9.67 -13.57
C GLN A 307 -1.85 8.65 -14.15
N GLY A 308 -2.37 7.51 -14.62
CA GLY A 308 -1.58 6.42 -15.18
C GLY A 308 -1.07 5.41 -14.16
N SER A 309 -1.33 5.61 -12.85
CA SER A 309 -1.12 4.59 -11.82
C SER A 309 -2.17 3.48 -11.91
N ARG A 310 -1.88 2.30 -11.35
CA ARG A 310 -2.88 1.23 -11.19
C ARG A 310 -3.41 1.16 -9.75
N GLN A 311 -2.53 1.31 -8.77
CA GLN A 311 -2.89 1.24 -7.35
C GLN A 311 -3.37 2.57 -6.77
N PHE A 312 -2.86 3.69 -7.27
CA PHE A 312 -3.13 5.04 -6.80
C PHE A 312 -3.88 5.85 -7.87
N LYS A 313 -4.86 5.24 -8.54
CA LYS A 313 -5.69 5.92 -9.54
C LYS A 313 -7.00 6.42 -8.94
N ASP A 314 -7.68 7.27 -9.70
CA ASP A 314 -9.01 7.74 -9.35
C ASP A 314 -9.96 6.56 -9.13
N PHE A 315 -10.77 6.62 -8.08
CA PHE A 315 -11.80 5.62 -7.84
C PHE A 315 -12.83 5.63 -8.97
N ASP A 316 -13.17 6.81 -9.49
CA ASP A 316 -14.19 6.97 -10.54
C ASP A 316 -13.73 6.37 -11.88
N GLU A 317 -12.42 6.17 -12.09
CA GLU A 317 -11.89 5.48 -13.26
C GLU A 317 -12.21 3.96 -13.27
N TYR A 318 -12.67 3.38 -12.16
CA TYR A 318 -13.23 2.02 -12.18
C TYR A 318 -14.69 1.98 -12.67
N LEU A 319 -15.37 3.11 -12.69
CA LEU A 319 -16.78 3.21 -13.06
C LEU A 319 -16.95 3.49 -14.56
N VAL A 320 -18.16 3.28 -15.06
CA VAL A 320 -18.51 3.71 -16.42
C VAL A 320 -18.48 5.25 -16.43
N PRO A 321 -17.78 5.90 -17.40
CA PRO A 321 -17.75 7.36 -17.48
C PRO A 321 -19.17 7.94 -17.49
N VAL A 322 -19.39 9.03 -16.76
CA VAL A 322 -20.73 9.64 -16.59
C VAL A 322 -21.41 9.92 -17.93
N GLU A 323 -20.67 10.43 -18.91
CA GLU A 323 -21.20 10.69 -20.27
C GLU A 323 -21.64 9.40 -20.98
N LYS A 324 -20.85 8.33 -20.85
CA LYS A 324 -21.17 7.02 -21.42
C LYS A 324 -22.37 6.40 -20.71
N PHE A 325 -22.43 6.50 -19.39
CA PHE A 325 -23.59 6.06 -18.61
C PHE A 325 -24.85 6.82 -19.01
N ALA A 326 -24.78 8.15 -19.13
CA ALA A 326 -25.90 8.98 -19.57
C ALA A 326 -26.37 8.59 -20.98
N THR A 327 -25.43 8.35 -21.90
CA THR A 327 -25.74 7.88 -23.26
C THR A 327 -26.46 6.53 -23.26
N LEU A 328 -25.93 5.54 -22.52
CA LEU A 328 -26.54 4.22 -22.41
C LEU A 328 -27.91 4.26 -21.72
N LYS A 329 -28.07 5.14 -20.71
CA LYS A 329 -29.34 5.35 -20.02
C LYS A 329 -30.39 5.94 -20.95
N LEU A 330 -30.05 6.99 -21.70
CA LEU A 330 -30.94 7.62 -22.67
C LEU A 330 -31.34 6.65 -23.80
N ALA A 331 -30.41 5.80 -24.23
CA ALA A 331 -30.67 4.77 -25.24
C ALA A 331 -31.40 3.53 -24.70
N SER A 332 -31.61 3.41 -23.38
CA SER A 332 -32.12 2.19 -22.74
C SER A 332 -31.29 0.92 -23.04
N GLU A 333 -29.97 1.10 -23.21
CA GLU A 333 -29.01 0.04 -23.53
C GLU A 333 -28.12 -0.32 -22.33
N LEU A 334 -28.51 0.07 -21.11
CA LEU A 334 -27.79 -0.32 -19.91
C LEU A 334 -27.82 -1.86 -19.77
N PRO A 335 -26.67 -2.54 -19.63
CA PRO A 335 -26.59 -3.99 -19.55
C PRO A 335 -26.95 -4.49 -18.14
N LEU A 336 -28.14 -4.13 -17.67
CA LEU A 336 -28.69 -4.51 -16.37
C LEU A 336 -29.91 -5.41 -16.60
N ALA A 337 -29.96 -6.53 -15.89
CA ALA A 337 -31.09 -7.48 -15.95
C ALA A 337 -32.29 -7.05 -15.09
N VAL A 338 -32.31 -5.80 -14.63
CA VAL A 338 -33.30 -5.24 -13.69
C VAL A 338 -33.86 -3.93 -14.23
N ALA A 339 -35.02 -3.50 -13.71
CA ALA A 339 -35.58 -2.19 -14.01
C ALA A 339 -34.54 -1.08 -13.72
N THR A 340 -34.39 -0.16 -14.66
CA THR A 340 -33.44 0.96 -14.57
C THR A 340 -34.03 2.17 -13.84
N ASP A 341 -35.34 2.16 -13.61
CA ASP A 341 -36.05 3.08 -12.74
C ASP A 341 -35.97 2.59 -11.28
N CYS A 342 -35.43 3.45 -10.41
CA CYS A 342 -35.15 3.10 -9.02
C CYS A 342 -36.43 2.87 -8.22
N ASP A 343 -37.43 3.72 -8.42
CA ASP A 343 -38.68 3.66 -7.66
C ASP A 343 -39.49 2.44 -8.08
N GLN A 344 -39.55 2.13 -9.38
CA GLN A 344 -40.16 0.90 -9.88
C GLN A 344 -39.43 -0.34 -9.36
N TYR A 345 -38.09 -0.36 -9.42
CA TYR A 345 -37.32 -1.50 -8.91
C TYR A 345 -37.56 -1.75 -7.42
N LEU A 346 -37.58 -0.69 -6.61
CA LEU A 346 -37.84 -0.77 -5.18
C LEU A 346 -39.28 -1.22 -4.90
N HIS A 347 -40.25 -0.68 -5.63
CA HIS A 347 -41.64 -1.08 -5.53
C HIS A 347 -41.81 -2.57 -5.84
N ASP A 348 -41.31 -3.06 -6.98
CA ASP A 348 -41.36 -4.47 -7.37
C ASP A 348 -40.69 -5.39 -6.33
N ARG A 349 -39.58 -4.93 -5.74
CA ARG A 349 -38.85 -5.69 -4.70
C ARG A 349 -39.60 -5.71 -3.38
N LEU A 350 -40.24 -4.62 -2.99
CA LEU A 350 -41.06 -4.54 -1.79
C LEU A 350 -42.34 -5.36 -1.92
N GLU A 351 -43.03 -5.29 -3.06
CA GLU A 351 -44.19 -6.14 -3.33
C GLU A 351 -43.83 -7.62 -3.31
N LEU A 352 -42.71 -7.99 -3.94
CA LEU A 352 -42.21 -9.36 -3.88
C LEU A 352 -41.89 -9.78 -2.44
N LEU A 353 -41.23 -8.91 -1.66
CA LEU A 353 -40.91 -9.17 -0.27
C LEU A 353 -42.19 -9.36 0.56
N GLU A 354 -43.17 -8.49 0.43
CA GLU A 354 -44.46 -8.58 1.13
C GLU A 354 -45.20 -9.88 0.77
N ALA A 355 -45.24 -10.25 -0.51
CA ALA A 355 -45.84 -11.50 -0.96
C ALA A 355 -45.13 -12.74 -0.39
N GLN A 356 -43.79 -12.71 -0.33
CA GLN A 356 -43.00 -13.79 0.26
C GLN A 356 -43.19 -13.86 1.78
N LEU A 357 -43.20 -12.72 2.47
CA LEU A 357 -43.47 -12.66 3.92
C LEU A 357 -44.88 -13.14 4.26
N ALA A 358 -45.89 -12.75 3.49
CA ALA A 358 -47.26 -13.25 3.65
C ALA A 358 -47.33 -14.77 3.46
N THR A 359 -46.57 -15.31 2.50
CA THR A 359 -46.46 -16.76 2.27
C THR A 359 -45.78 -17.46 3.45
N VAL A 360 -44.63 -16.96 3.90
CA VAL A 360 -43.90 -17.49 5.06
C VAL A 360 -44.75 -17.43 6.31
N ASN A 361 -45.44 -16.32 6.59
CA ASN A 361 -46.31 -16.17 7.76
C ASN A 361 -47.46 -17.18 7.76
N ARG A 362 -48.10 -17.40 6.60
CA ARG A 362 -49.15 -18.40 6.43
C ARG A 362 -48.63 -19.82 6.68
N MET A 363 -47.47 -20.16 6.13
CA MET A 363 -46.84 -21.46 6.33
C MET A 363 -46.38 -21.66 7.79
N ALA A 364 -45.84 -20.61 8.42
CA ALA A 364 -45.45 -20.62 9.82
C ALA A 364 -46.64 -20.88 10.75
N ALA A 365 -47.76 -20.18 10.52
CA ALA A 365 -48.99 -20.36 11.30
C ALA A 365 -49.59 -21.77 11.15
N ALA A 366 -49.46 -22.37 9.97
CA ALA A 366 -49.87 -23.75 9.70
C ALA A 366 -48.85 -24.81 10.16
N ASN A 367 -47.67 -24.38 10.63
CA ASN A 367 -46.52 -25.25 10.92
C ASN A 367 -46.06 -26.08 9.70
N ASP A 368 -46.20 -25.52 8.50
CA ASP A 368 -45.89 -26.10 7.19
C ASP A 368 -44.63 -25.48 6.56
N LEU A 369 -43.80 -24.77 7.33
CA LEU A 369 -42.54 -24.24 6.82
C LEU A 369 -41.60 -25.41 6.44
N PRO A 370 -41.05 -25.44 5.21
CA PRO A 370 -40.08 -26.44 4.83
C PRO A 370 -38.81 -26.24 5.64
N ASP A 371 -38.31 -27.32 6.23
CA ASP A 371 -37.04 -27.36 6.97
C ASP A 371 -36.92 -26.32 8.09
N ALA A 372 -38.05 -25.81 8.60
CA ALA A 372 -38.07 -24.84 9.69
C ALA A 372 -39.31 -25.01 10.56
N ILE A 373 -39.14 -24.85 11.87
CA ILE A 373 -40.22 -24.87 12.85
C ILE A 373 -40.02 -23.65 13.77
N ILE A 374 -41.11 -22.93 14.06
CA ILE A 374 -41.10 -21.81 15.01
C ILE A 374 -41.83 -22.27 16.26
N THR A 375 -41.13 -22.39 17.39
CA THR A 375 -41.75 -22.72 18.69
C THR A 375 -41.59 -21.58 19.67
N THR A 376 -42.55 -21.41 20.59
CA THR A 376 -42.51 -20.41 21.66
C THR A 376 -41.34 -20.59 22.62
N ALA A 377 -40.79 -21.81 22.74
CA ALA A 377 -39.70 -22.12 23.66
C ALA A 377 -38.29 -21.95 23.05
N SER A 378 -38.11 -22.26 21.75
CA SER A 378 -36.79 -22.24 21.10
C SER A 378 -36.65 -21.20 19.99
N GLY A 379 -37.70 -20.43 19.68
CA GLY A 379 -37.73 -19.54 18.53
C GLY A 379 -37.70 -20.33 17.20
N LEU A 380 -37.02 -19.78 16.19
CA LEU A 380 -36.83 -20.41 14.89
C LEU A 380 -35.78 -21.53 14.97
N LYS A 381 -36.19 -22.76 14.64
CA LYS A 381 -35.30 -23.91 14.47
C LYS A 381 -35.30 -24.32 13.00
N ILE A 382 -34.13 -24.29 12.36
CA ILE A 382 -33.92 -24.72 10.98
C ILE A 382 -33.36 -26.14 11.01
N THR A 383 -33.95 -27.05 10.22
CA THR A 383 -33.45 -28.40 10.03
C THR A 383 -32.09 -28.33 9.32
N PRO A 384 -31.05 -29.03 9.81
CA PRO A 384 -29.77 -29.13 9.09
C PRO A 384 -30.00 -29.63 7.66
N LEU A 385 -29.25 -29.09 6.70
CA LEU A 385 -29.32 -29.55 5.31
C LEU A 385 -28.99 -31.05 5.26
N ASP A 386 -29.85 -31.83 4.59
CA ASP A 386 -29.53 -33.20 4.25
C ASP A 386 -28.34 -33.23 3.30
N ALA A 387 -27.45 -34.21 3.48
CA ALA A 387 -26.35 -34.43 2.56
C ALA A 387 -26.93 -34.76 1.18
N ALA A 388 -26.64 -33.93 0.18
CA ALA A 388 -27.10 -34.13 -1.20
C ALA A 388 -26.41 -35.32 -1.91
N VAL A 389 -25.70 -36.17 -1.17
CA VAL A 389 -24.98 -37.34 -1.68
C VAL A 389 -25.92 -38.54 -1.54
N PRO A 390 -26.38 -39.16 -2.65
CA PRO A 390 -27.17 -40.38 -2.56
C PRO A 390 -26.40 -41.48 -1.83
N ASP A 391 -27.07 -42.33 -1.05
CA ASP A 391 -26.43 -43.44 -0.32
C ASP A 391 -25.60 -44.34 -1.25
N ALA A 392 -26.06 -44.54 -2.49
CA ALA A 392 -25.32 -45.28 -3.52
C ALA A 392 -24.00 -44.59 -3.93
N ALA A 393 -23.96 -43.26 -3.94
CA ALA A 393 -22.75 -42.50 -4.22
C ALA A 393 -21.77 -42.58 -3.04
N GLN A 394 -22.27 -42.54 -1.79
CA GLN A 394 -21.42 -42.73 -0.62
C GLN A 394 -20.83 -44.14 -0.58
N ALA A 395 -21.62 -45.18 -0.86
CA ALA A 395 -21.13 -46.56 -0.96
C ALA A 395 -20.07 -46.73 -2.06
N MET A 396 -20.23 -46.04 -3.19
CA MET A 396 -19.25 -46.05 -4.28
C MET A 396 -17.98 -45.28 -3.92
N ILE A 397 -18.09 -44.15 -3.19
CA ILE A 397 -16.94 -43.41 -2.64
C ILE A 397 -16.15 -44.31 -1.70
N ASP A 398 -16.82 -45.02 -0.79
CA ASP A 398 -16.17 -45.91 0.18
C ASP A 398 -15.49 -47.10 -0.51
N GLN A 399 -16.15 -47.73 -1.48
CA GLN A 399 -15.54 -48.80 -2.30
C GLN A 399 -14.34 -48.31 -3.10
N THR A 400 -14.43 -47.12 -3.69
CA THR A 400 -13.32 -46.53 -4.47
C THR A 400 -12.16 -46.15 -3.55
N ALA A 401 -12.44 -45.61 -2.37
CA ALA A 401 -11.43 -45.27 -1.37
C ALA A 401 -10.71 -46.51 -0.85
N MET A 402 -11.41 -47.64 -0.68
CA MET A 402 -10.79 -48.93 -0.30
C MET A 402 -9.86 -49.52 -1.37
N LEU A 403 -10.02 -49.14 -2.64
CA LEU A 403 -9.13 -49.56 -3.73
C LEU A 403 -7.86 -48.70 -3.82
N LEU A 404 -7.84 -47.53 -3.17
CA LEU A 404 -6.69 -46.65 -3.14
C LEU A 404 -5.74 -47.07 -1.99
N PRO A 405 -4.42 -47.09 -2.23
CA PRO A 405 -3.47 -47.36 -1.17
C PRO A 405 -3.54 -46.26 -0.10
N HIS A 406 -3.55 -46.66 1.17
CA HIS A 406 -3.41 -45.72 2.28
C HIS A 406 -1.96 -45.20 2.34
N LEU A 407 -1.72 -44.07 1.69
CA LEU A 407 -0.43 -43.40 1.66
C LEU A 407 -0.40 -42.27 2.71
N LYS A 408 0.72 -42.09 3.40
CA LYS A 408 0.90 -40.90 4.24
C LYS A 408 1.03 -39.67 3.35
N ILE A 409 0.38 -38.55 3.70
CA ILE A 409 0.47 -37.31 2.92
C ILE A 409 1.92 -36.87 2.70
N THR A 410 2.82 -37.12 3.65
CA THR A 410 4.25 -36.84 3.51
C THR A 410 4.93 -37.66 2.41
N GLU A 411 4.50 -38.91 2.19
CA GLU A 411 5.01 -39.76 1.11
C GLU A 411 4.49 -39.30 -0.26
N LEU A 412 3.22 -38.90 -0.33
CA LEU A 412 2.65 -38.28 -1.53
C LEU A 412 3.42 -37.00 -1.91
N LEU A 413 3.75 -36.17 -0.92
CA LEU A 413 4.51 -34.94 -1.14
C LEU A 413 5.95 -35.23 -1.59
N MET A 414 6.57 -36.32 -1.12
CA MET A 414 7.87 -36.77 -1.62
C MET A 414 7.80 -37.19 -3.08
N GLU A 415 6.78 -37.95 -3.47
CA GLU A 415 6.58 -38.39 -4.86
C GLU A 415 6.36 -37.18 -5.80
N VAL A 416 5.56 -36.20 -5.38
CA VAL A 416 5.38 -34.96 -6.13
C VAL A 416 6.67 -34.13 -6.20
N ASP A 417 7.49 -34.15 -5.16
CA ASP A 417 8.82 -33.54 -5.20
C ASP A 417 9.75 -34.25 -6.18
N GLU A 418 9.68 -35.57 -6.33
CA GLU A 418 10.46 -36.27 -7.37
C GLU A 418 10.06 -35.82 -8.78
N TRP A 419 8.78 -35.58 -9.04
CA TRP A 419 8.31 -35.14 -10.35
C TRP A 419 8.64 -33.68 -10.67
N THR A 420 8.56 -32.81 -9.67
CA THR A 420 8.60 -31.36 -9.88
C THR A 420 9.90 -30.72 -9.39
N GLY A 421 10.58 -31.38 -8.44
CA GLY A 421 11.72 -30.89 -7.69
C GLY A 421 11.42 -29.60 -6.91
N PHE A 422 10.19 -29.40 -6.45
CA PHE A 422 9.76 -28.13 -5.89
C PHE A 422 10.50 -27.75 -4.59
N THR A 423 10.97 -28.73 -3.82
CA THR A 423 11.71 -28.50 -2.55
C THR A 423 12.99 -27.67 -2.75
N ARG A 424 13.57 -27.65 -3.95
CA ARG A 424 14.73 -26.80 -4.28
C ARG A 424 14.47 -25.30 -4.13
N HIS A 425 13.20 -24.89 -4.14
CA HIS A 425 12.78 -23.50 -3.99
C HIS A 425 12.63 -23.08 -2.52
N PHE A 426 12.66 -24.04 -1.58
CA PHE A 426 12.62 -23.79 -0.14
C PHE A 426 14.06 -23.65 0.39
N THR A 427 14.71 -22.56 -0.01
CA THR A 427 16.10 -22.28 0.40
C THR A 427 16.16 -21.47 1.68
N HIS A 428 17.21 -21.67 2.46
CA HIS A 428 17.48 -20.89 3.66
C HIS A 428 17.63 -19.40 3.33
N LEU A 429 16.87 -18.54 4.02
CA LEU A 429 16.69 -17.12 3.69
C LEU A 429 18.00 -16.31 3.62
N LYS A 430 19.05 -16.71 4.35
CA LYS A 430 20.33 -15.99 4.40
C LYS A 430 21.45 -16.60 3.55
N THR A 431 21.45 -17.91 3.38
CA THR A 431 22.56 -18.63 2.72
C THR A 431 22.17 -19.17 1.36
N SER A 432 20.87 -19.21 1.04
CA SER A 432 20.31 -19.85 -0.15
C SER A 432 20.55 -21.36 -0.22
N ASP A 433 20.99 -21.99 0.87
CA ASP A 433 21.18 -23.43 0.92
C ASP A 433 19.84 -24.16 0.87
N THR A 434 19.81 -25.32 0.21
CA THR A 434 18.66 -26.22 0.23
C THR A 434 18.54 -26.93 1.58
N ALA A 435 17.32 -27.28 1.99
CA ALA A 435 17.11 -28.11 3.16
C ALA A 435 17.84 -29.46 3.02
N LYS A 436 18.62 -29.83 4.05
CA LYS A 436 19.37 -31.10 4.07
C LYS A 436 18.46 -32.31 4.29
N ASP A 437 17.39 -32.12 5.05
CA ASP A 437 16.38 -33.12 5.33
C ASP A 437 15.07 -32.72 4.65
N LYS A 438 14.76 -33.40 3.55
CA LYS A 438 13.53 -33.16 2.78
C LYS A 438 12.29 -33.60 3.52
N THR A 439 12.37 -34.68 4.31
CA THR A 439 11.24 -35.18 5.10
C THR A 439 10.81 -34.16 6.12
N LEU A 440 11.76 -33.55 6.83
CA LEU A 440 11.47 -32.51 7.83
C LEU A 440 10.91 -31.22 7.19
N LEU A 441 11.42 -30.85 6.02
CA LEU A 441 10.87 -29.76 5.22
C LEU A 441 9.41 -30.02 4.83
N LEU A 442 9.09 -31.20 4.31
CA LEU A 442 7.73 -31.55 3.89
C LEU A 442 6.76 -31.64 5.08
N THR A 443 7.20 -32.16 6.23
CA THR A 443 6.41 -32.15 7.47
C THR A 443 6.11 -30.72 7.92
N THR A 444 7.08 -29.81 7.80
CA THR A 444 6.89 -28.39 8.14
C THR A 444 5.88 -27.72 7.21
N ILE A 445 5.98 -27.97 5.89
CA ILE A 445 5.04 -27.45 4.89
C ILE A 445 3.62 -27.97 5.18
N LEU A 446 3.49 -29.26 5.49
CA LEU A 446 2.21 -29.86 5.82
C LEU A 446 1.60 -29.26 7.10
N ALA A 447 2.39 -29.10 8.16
CA ALA A 447 1.95 -28.53 9.42
C ALA A 447 1.47 -27.07 9.29
N ASP A 448 2.12 -26.28 8.43
CA ASP A 448 1.69 -24.92 8.10
C ASP A 448 0.39 -24.93 7.28
N ALA A 449 0.29 -25.81 6.27
CA ALA A 449 -0.91 -25.94 5.43
C ALA A 449 -2.18 -26.34 6.19
N ILE A 450 -2.05 -27.10 7.28
CA ILE A 450 -3.18 -27.53 8.13
C ILE A 450 -3.37 -26.66 9.37
N ASN A 451 -2.69 -25.51 9.48
CA ASN A 451 -2.75 -24.58 10.62
C ASN A 451 -2.40 -25.22 11.98
N LEU A 452 -1.57 -26.27 12.01
CA LEU A 452 -1.09 -26.85 13.26
C LEU A 452 -0.03 -25.94 13.91
N GLY A 453 0.85 -25.37 13.08
CA GLY A 453 1.93 -24.47 13.49
C GLY A 453 3.12 -25.18 14.14
N LEU A 454 4.31 -24.58 14.02
CA LEU A 454 5.59 -25.14 14.49
C LEU A 454 5.62 -25.41 16.00
N THR A 455 4.95 -24.58 16.80
CA THR A 455 4.95 -24.67 18.27
C THR A 455 4.20 -25.92 18.76
N LYS A 456 3.00 -26.18 18.25
CA LYS A 456 2.22 -27.39 18.62
C LYS A 456 2.91 -28.67 18.15
N MET A 457 3.65 -28.60 17.04
CA MET A 457 4.38 -29.73 16.48
C MET A 457 5.62 -30.10 17.31
N ALA A 458 6.20 -29.15 18.07
CA ALA A 458 7.31 -29.42 18.99
C ALA A 458 6.84 -29.93 20.36
N GLU A 459 5.56 -29.73 20.70
CA GLU A 459 4.93 -30.16 21.95
C GLU A 459 4.21 -31.53 21.84
N SER A 460 4.12 -32.10 20.63
CA SER A 460 3.59 -33.45 20.33
C SER A 460 4.72 -34.44 20.10
#